data_AF-A0A8M1KXA6-F1
#
_entry.id   AF-A0A8M1KXA6-F1
#
_cell.length_a   1.000
_cell.length_b   1.000
_cell.length_c   1.000
_cell.angle_alpha   90.00
_cell.angle_beta   90.00
_cell.angle_gamma   90.00
#
_symmetry.space_group_name_H-M   'P 1'
#
loop_
_entity.id
_entity.type
_entity.pdbx_description
1 polymer ?
#
loop_
_entity_poly.entity_id
_entity_poly.type
_entity_poly.pdbx_seq_one_letter_code
_entity_poly.pdbx_strand_id
1 'polypeptide(L)'
;MVACFNIESTPWRHISQPAEGFGYRVIQDSASRLLVSAPLEQHTVDRRGQVYQCQVSSSSCSPLPIDVPSYGVNMSLGLSMSKTETSPKTVVCGPTIPKECDSINLYGGMCFSISPSLQQDGPLPSSPEECKATDIAFLLDGSGSVGRDQFSTMKKFVKDLIRKLLKQNTKVSLTPS
;
A
#
# COMPACT_ATOMS: atom_id res chain seq x y z
N MET A 1 -41.58 -21.84 10.95
CA MET A 1 -40.36 -21.63 10.14
C MET A 1 -39.21 -21.54 11.11
N VAL A 2 -38.47 -22.64 11.32
CA VAL A 2 -37.39 -22.68 12.31
C VAL A 2 -36.14 -22.10 11.65
N ALA A 3 -35.70 -20.94 12.10
CA ALA A 3 -34.35 -20.45 11.83
C ALA A 3 -33.40 -21.26 12.72
N CYS A 4 -32.86 -22.36 12.19
CA CYS A 4 -31.84 -23.14 12.88
C CYS A 4 -30.47 -22.47 12.70
N PHE A 5 -29.74 -22.34 13.80
CA PHE A 5 -28.30 -22.08 13.80
C PHE A 5 -27.59 -23.37 13.38
N ASN A 6 -26.82 -23.33 12.29
CA ASN A 6 -26.12 -24.49 11.70
C ASN A 6 -24.59 -24.41 11.88
N ILE A 7 -24.13 -23.56 12.79
CA ILE A 7 -22.73 -23.55 13.24
C ILE A 7 -22.65 -24.46 14.47
N GLU A 8 -21.98 -25.60 14.30
CA GLU A 8 -21.68 -26.50 15.41
C GLU A 8 -20.68 -25.84 16.36
N SER A 9 -21.08 -25.64 17.63
CA SER A 9 -20.18 -25.13 18.67
C SER A 9 -19.17 -26.19 19.14
N THR A 10 -19.40 -27.45 18.78
CA THR A 10 -18.55 -28.60 19.13
C THR A 10 -18.68 -29.69 18.07
N PRO A 11 -17.57 -30.27 17.57
CA PRO A 11 -16.18 -30.01 17.95
C PRO A 11 -15.58 -28.77 17.24
N TRP A 12 -15.02 -27.84 18.01
CA TRP A 12 -14.28 -26.69 17.47
C TRP A 12 -12.78 -26.98 17.42
N ARG A 13 -12.05 -26.27 16.54
CA ARG A 13 -10.59 -26.39 16.40
C ARG A 13 -9.92 -25.06 16.74
N HIS A 14 -8.83 -25.13 17.48
CA HIS A 14 -7.98 -23.99 17.76
C HIS A 14 -6.75 -23.99 16.85
N ILE A 15 -6.41 -22.83 16.30
CA ILE A 15 -5.19 -22.61 15.53
C ILE A 15 -4.56 -21.34 16.08
N SER A 16 -3.30 -21.42 16.52
CA SER A 16 -2.58 -20.30 17.12
C SER A 16 -1.10 -20.31 16.73
N GLN A 17 -0.49 -19.13 16.76
CA GLN A 17 0.94 -18.91 16.63
C GLN A 17 1.38 -17.82 17.61
N PRO A 18 2.61 -17.88 18.15
CA PRO A 18 3.16 -16.82 19.00
C PRO A 18 3.65 -15.65 18.13
N ALA A 19 2.74 -15.06 17.35
CA ALA A 19 3.02 -13.95 16.46
C ALA A 19 2.03 -12.81 16.72
N GLU A 20 2.53 -11.59 16.82
CA GLU A 20 1.72 -10.44 17.21
C GLU A 20 0.64 -10.12 16.18
N GLY A 21 -0.61 -10.08 16.66
CA GLY A 21 -1.79 -9.92 15.81
C GLY A 21 -2.14 -11.13 14.95
N PHE A 22 -1.62 -12.33 15.24
CA PHE A 22 -2.04 -13.56 14.54
C PHE A 22 -3.56 -13.75 14.60
N GLY A 23 -4.16 -14.04 13.44
CA GLY A 23 -5.62 -14.15 13.29
C GLY A 23 -6.30 -12.87 12.86
N TYR A 24 -5.56 -11.79 12.58
CA TYR A 24 -6.14 -10.49 12.18
C TYR A 24 -6.97 -10.57 10.89
N ARG A 25 -6.49 -11.35 9.91
CA ARG A 25 -7.27 -11.79 8.74
C ARG A 25 -7.11 -13.29 8.55
N VAL A 26 -8.19 -13.93 8.13
CA VAL A 26 -8.25 -15.35 7.80
C VAL A 26 -8.94 -15.49 6.46
N ILE A 27 -8.27 -16.14 5.51
CA ILE A 27 -8.82 -16.50 4.19
C ILE A 27 -8.80 -18.01 4.07
N GLN A 28 -9.94 -18.61 3.73
CA GLN A 28 -10.00 -20.02 3.36
C GLN A 28 -9.49 -20.18 1.93
N ASP A 29 -8.28 -20.70 1.78
CA ASP A 29 -7.69 -20.87 0.45
C ASP A 29 -8.17 -22.16 -0.23
N SER A 30 -8.35 -23.23 0.54
CA SER A 30 -8.96 -24.49 0.10
C SER A 30 -9.77 -25.12 1.23
N ALA A 31 -10.41 -26.26 0.96
CA ALA A 31 -11.12 -27.02 1.98
C ALA A 31 -10.24 -27.42 3.18
N SER A 32 -8.92 -27.54 2.98
CA SER A 32 -7.98 -28.02 4.00
C SER A 32 -6.95 -26.98 4.45
N ARG A 33 -6.90 -25.79 3.84
CA ARG A 33 -5.86 -24.80 4.11
C ARG A 33 -6.41 -23.39 4.30
N LEU A 34 -5.97 -22.74 5.37
CA LEU A 34 -6.23 -21.35 5.69
C LEU A 34 -4.96 -20.52 5.45
N LEU A 35 -5.13 -19.28 5.03
CA LEU A 35 -4.11 -18.24 5.12
C LEU A 35 -4.47 -17.31 6.27
N VAL A 36 -3.57 -17.14 7.22
CA VAL A 36 -3.79 -16.36 8.44
C VAL A 36 -2.70 -15.31 8.57
N SER A 37 -3.06 -14.04 8.77
CA SER A 37 -2.08 -12.97 8.96
C SER A 37 -1.82 -12.65 10.43
N ALA A 38 -0.60 -12.16 10.68
CA ALA A 38 -0.14 -11.52 11.89
C ALA A 38 0.53 -10.18 11.53
N PRO A 39 -0.24 -9.12 11.23
CA PRO A 39 0.30 -7.88 10.65
C PRO A 39 1.14 -7.04 11.62
N LEU A 40 1.09 -7.34 12.92
CA LEU A 40 1.86 -6.62 13.94
C LEU A 40 3.20 -7.31 14.26
N GLU A 41 3.38 -8.55 13.78
CA GLU A 41 4.56 -9.37 14.00
C GLU A 41 5.83 -8.72 13.43
N GLN A 42 6.81 -8.49 14.28
CA GLN A 42 8.11 -7.93 13.91
C GLN A 42 9.14 -9.06 13.85
N HIS A 43 9.27 -9.69 12.68
CA HIS A 43 10.11 -10.89 12.52
C HIS A 43 11.56 -10.57 12.11
N THR A 44 11.84 -9.33 11.69
CA THR A 44 13.20 -8.78 11.53
C THR A 44 13.21 -7.30 11.90
N VAL A 45 14.36 -6.60 11.82
CA VAL A 45 14.46 -5.19 12.19
C VAL A 45 13.59 -4.27 11.32
N ASP A 46 13.47 -4.58 10.03
CA ASP A 46 12.79 -3.74 9.03
C ASP A 46 11.58 -4.42 8.38
N ARG A 47 11.21 -5.63 8.83
CA ARG A 47 10.04 -6.35 8.34
C ARG A 47 8.99 -6.54 9.42
N ARG A 48 7.81 -6.00 9.13
CA ARG A 48 6.61 -6.10 9.96
C ARG A 48 5.45 -6.72 9.18
N GLY A 49 4.77 -7.65 9.83
CA GLY A 49 3.67 -8.42 9.31
C GLY A 49 4.11 -9.70 8.63
N GLN A 50 3.41 -10.79 8.91
CA GLN A 50 3.68 -12.11 8.33
C GLN A 50 2.35 -12.79 7.97
N VAL A 51 2.35 -13.58 6.91
CA VAL A 51 1.25 -14.49 6.58
C VAL A 51 1.69 -15.93 6.80
N TYR A 52 0.78 -16.74 7.33
CA TYR A 52 0.98 -18.15 7.60
C TYR A 52 0.02 -18.97 6.77
N GLN A 53 0.47 -20.14 6.30
CA GLN A 53 -0.42 -21.18 5.82
C GLN A 53 -0.68 -22.19 6.94
N CYS A 54 -1.96 -22.41 7.24
CA CYS A 54 -2.40 -23.31 8.31
C CYS A 54 -3.22 -24.47 7.74
N GLN A 55 -2.87 -25.69 8.11
CA GLN A 55 -3.64 -26.88 7.76
C GLN A 55 -4.80 -27.06 8.73
N VAL A 56 -6.02 -27.23 8.21
CA VAL A 56 -7.25 -27.34 9.01
C VAL A 56 -7.25 -28.65 9.82
N SER A 57 -6.75 -29.74 9.25
CA SER A 57 -6.79 -31.10 9.84
C SER A 57 -5.79 -31.28 10.98
N SER A 58 -4.59 -30.72 10.87
CA SER A 58 -3.52 -30.84 11.88
C SER A 58 -3.37 -29.60 12.76
N SER A 59 -4.10 -28.51 12.48
CA SER A 59 -3.93 -27.19 13.12
C SER A 59 -2.49 -26.64 13.05
N SER A 60 -1.65 -27.18 12.16
CA SER A 60 -0.26 -26.77 12.01
C SER A 60 -0.13 -25.58 11.07
N CYS A 61 0.59 -24.54 11.46
CA CYS A 61 0.90 -23.41 10.60
C CYS A 61 2.40 -23.31 10.31
N SER A 62 2.73 -22.79 9.13
CA SER A 62 4.09 -22.39 8.76
C SER A 62 4.06 -21.03 8.08
N PRO A 63 5.12 -20.20 8.23
CA PRO A 63 5.21 -18.94 7.50
C PRO A 63 5.12 -19.19 6.00
N LEU A 64 4.29 -18.40 5.32
CA LEU A 64 4.25 -18.36 3.86
C LEU A 64 5.44 -17.51 3.37
N PRO A 65 6.37 -18.06 2.58
CA PRO A 65 7.47 -17.28 2.02
C PRO A 65 6.88 -16.27 1.02
N ILE A 66 7.00 -14.98 1.36
CA ILE A 66 6.66 -13.86 0.51
C ILE A 66 7.93 -13.02 0.35
N ASP A 67 8.44 -12.95 -0.87
CA ASP A 67 9.63 -12.17 -1.21
C ASP A 67 9.26 -10.69 -1.28
N VAL A 68 9.47 -9.99 -0.17
CA VAL A 68 9.21 -8.55 -0.05
C VAL A 68 10.45 -7.76 -0.48
N PRO A 69 10.34 -6.86 -1.48
CA PRO A 69 11.43 -5.97 -1.89
C PRO A 69 11.98 -5.12 -0.74
N SER A 70 13.23 -4.63 -0.86
CA SER A 70 13.89 -3.84 0.19
C SER A 70 13.07 -2.64 0.67
N TYR A 71 12.38 -1.95 -0.23
CA TYR A 71 11.55 -0.78 0.08
C TYR A 71 10.23 -1.10 0.82
N GLY A 72 9.87 -2.38 1.01
CA GLY A 72 8.71 -2.81 1.81
C GLY A 72 8.96 -2.79 3.32
N VAL A 73 9.56 -1.71 3.83
CA VAL A 73 9.95 -1.58 5.25
C VAL A 73 8.71 -1.46 6.13
N ASN A 74 8.65 -2.25 7.20
CA ASN A 74 7.60 -2.23 8.23
C ASN A 74 6.16 -2.13 7.67
N MET A 75 5.91 -2.80 6.53
CA MET A 75 4.70 -2.59 5.76
C MET A 75 3.40 -3.11 6.42
N SER A 76 3.51 -3.82 7.55
CA SER A 76 2.42 -4.52 8.24
C SER A 76 1.71 -5.48 7.29
N LEU A 77 2.49 -6.33 6.63
CA LEU A 77 2.02 -7.29 5.64
C LEU A 77 0.89 -8.17 6.21
N GLY A 78 -0.20 -8.29 5.45
CA GLY A 78 -1.38 -9.05 5.88
C GLY A 78 -2.40 -8.24 6.69
N LEU A 79 -2.22 -6.92 6.83
CA LEU A 79 -3.23 -6.04 7.41
C LEU A 79 -4.49 -6.01 6.53
N SER A 80 -4.33 -6.15 5.21
CA SER A 80 -5.44 -6.37 4.28
C SER A 80 -5.19 -7.61 3.45
N MET A 81 -6.19 -8.48 3.38
CA MET A 81 -6.21 -9.69 2.57
C MET A 81 -7.58 -9.86 1.95
N SER A 82 -7.64 -10.31 0.70
CA SER A 82 -8.90 -10.57 0.02
C SER A 82 -8.77 -11.70 -0.98
N LYS A 83 -9.85 -12.44 -1.18
CA LYS A 83 -10.01 -13.46 -2.21
C LYS A 83 -11.36 -13.24 -2.88
N THR A 84 -11.38 -13.22 -4.20
CA THR A 84 -12.63 -13.03 -4.96
C THR A 84 -13.11 -14.36 -5.51
N GLU A 85 -14.40 -14.48 -5.81
CA GLU A 85 -14.93 -15.69 -6.47
C GLU A 85 -14.41 -15.85 -7.90
N THR A 86 -14.12 -14.72 -8.55
CA THR A 86 -13.65 -14.66 -9.94
C THR A 86 -12.18 -15.05 -10.12
N SER A 87 -11.39 -15.08 -9.05
CA SER A 87 -9.97 -15.40 -9.10
C SER A 87 -9.61 -16.37 -7.99
N PRO A 88 -8.94 -17.49 -8.29
CA PRO A 88 -8.48 -18.40 -7.25
C PRO A 88 -7.31 -17.83 -6.44
N LYS A 89 -6.74 -16.68 -6.84
CA LYS A 89 -5.62 -16.02 -6.15
C LYS A 89 -6.11 -15.23 -4.94
N THR A 90 -5.33 -15.24 -3.86
CA THR A 90 -5.53 -14.39 -2.69
C THR A 90 -4.60 -13.17 -2.79
N VAL A 91 -5.13 -11.96 -2.66
CA VAL A 91 -4.34 -10.74 -2.57
C VAL A 91 -3.99 -10.47 -1.11
N VAL A 92 -2.72 -10.20 -0.83
CA VAL A 92 -2.17 -9.87 0.49
C VAL A 92 -1.46 -8.53 0.39
N CYS A 93 -1.82 -7.57 1.24
CA CYS A 93 -1.26 -6.22 1.22
C CYS A 93 -0.73 -5.78 2.58
N GLY A 94 0.32 -4.95 2.55
CA GLY A 94 0.83 -4.17 3.67
C GLY A 94 0.77 -2.68 3.33
N PRO A 95 -0.13 -1.88 3.94
CA PRO A 95 -0.41 -0.50 3.54
C PRO A 95 0.37 0.56 4.34
N THR A 96 1.41 0.15 5.10
CA THR A 96 2.08 1.04 6.07
C THR A 96 3.56 1.24 5.78
N ILE A 97 3.96 1.17 4.50
CA ILE A 97 5.34 1.41 4.11
C ILE A 97 5.64 2.90 4.36
N PRO A 98 6.48 3.27 5.34
CA PRO A 98 6.79 4.66 5.59
C PRO A 98 7.69 5.18 4.47
N LYS A 99 7.44 6.41 4.04
CA LYS A 99 8.28 7.14 3.10
C LYS A 99 8.51 8.55 3.62
N GLU A 100 9.75 8.82 3.95
CA GLU A 100 10.20 10.16 4.33
C GLU A 100 10.39 11.00 3.07
N CYS A 101 9.61 12.08 2.94
CA CYS A 101 9.83 13.15 1.97
C CYS A 101 10.20 14.42 2.73
N ASP A 102 10.85 15.39 2.05
CA ASP A 102 11.47 16.55 2.69
C ASP A 102 10.56 17.33 3.66
N SER A 103 9.28 17.43 3.35
CA SER A 103 8.30 18.20 4.12
C SER A 103 7.15 17.38 4.69
N ILE A 104 7.01 16.10 4.32
CA ILE A 104 5.89 15.24 4.72
C ILE A 104 6.33 13.78 4.82
N ASN A 105 5.73 13.04 5.76
CA ASN A 105 5.82 11.59 5.78
C ASN A 105 4.61 11.02 5.04
N LEU A 106 4.88 10.25 4.00
CA LEU A 106 3.87 9.50 3.25
C LEU A 106 3.87 8.05 3.71
N TYR A 107 2.73 7.40 3.53
CA TYR A 107 2.60 5.97 3.76
C TYR A 107 2.09 5.33 2.48
N GLY A 108 2.94 4.50 1.88
CA GLY A 108 2.63 3.70 0.71
C GLY A 108 2.12 2.32 1.10
N GLY A 109 1.55 1.63 0.12
CA GLY A 109 1.18 0.24 0.24
C GLY A 109 1.79 -0.62 -0.86
N MET A 110 1.95 -1.89 -0.56
CA MET A 110 2.32 -2.91 -1.54
C MET A 110 1.48 -4.16 -1.32
N CYS A 111 1.14 -4.81 -2.41
CA CYS A 111 0.36 -6.02 -2.46
C CYS A 111 1.07 -7.13 -3.24
N PHE A 112 0.73 -8.36 -2.92
CA PHE A 112 1.14 -9.59 -3.59
C PHE A 112 -0.09 -10.43 -3.88
N SER A 113 -0.10 -11.11 -5.01
CA SER A 113 -1.11 -12.12 -5.31
C SER A 113 -0.52 -13.51 -5.08
N ILE A 114 -1.18 -14.30 -4.26
CA ILE A 114 -0.78 -15.66 -3.91
C ILE A 114 -1.68 -16.64 -4.65
N SER A 115 -1.09 -17.49 -5.49
CA SER A 115 -1.83 -18.55 -6.18
C SER A 115 -2.24 -19.68 -5.22
N PRO A 116 -3.16 -20.57 -5.63
CA PRO A 116 -3.47 -21.79 -4.86
C PRO A 116 -2.27 -22.73 -4.67
N SER A 117 -1.27 -22.65 -5.56
CA SER A 117 0.01 -23.35 -5.45
C SER A 117 1.01 -22.65 -4.52
N LEU A 118 0.56 -21.61 -3.80
CA LEU A 118 1.37 -20.78 -2.90
C LEU A 118 2.52 -20.03 -3.60
N GLN A 119 2.37 -19.80 -4.90
CA GLN A 119 3.31 -18.98 -5.66
C GLN A 119 2.90 -17.53 -5.60
N GLN A 120 3.87 -16.68 -5.30
CA GLN A 120 3.72 -15.24 -5.30
C GLN A 120 3.78 -14.66 -6.72
N ASP A 121 2.97 -13.63 -6.93
CA ASP A 121 2.94 -12.74 -8.09
C ASP A 121 2.87 -11.28 -7.60
N GLY A 122 3.45 -10.34 -8.34
CA GLY A 122 3.74 -8.97 -7.87
C GLY A 122 5.23 -8.71 -7.61
N PRO A 123 5.61 -7.61 -6.94
CA PRO A 123 4.79 -6.68 -6.16
C PRO A 123 3.88 -5.76 -6.97
N LEU A 124 2.81 -5.27 -6.33
CA LEU A 124 1.88 -4.28 -6.87
C LEU A 124 1.74 -3.09 -5.88
N PRO A 125 2.05 -1.85 -6.29
CA PRO A 125 2.72 -1.48 -7.55
C PRO A 125 4.13 -2.08 -7.65
N SER A 126 4.63 -2.22 -8.88
CA SER A 126 5.95 -2.80 -9.16
C SER A 126 7.11 -1.89 -8.77
N SER A 127 6.84 -0.60 -8.59
CA SER A 127 7.78 0.39 -8.09
C SER A 127 7.19 1.14 -6.89
N PRO A 128 8.03 1.61 -5.95
CA PRO A 128 7.57 2.45 -4.86
C PRO A 128 7.04 3.78 -5.39
N GLU A 129 6.02 4.33 -4.73
CA GLU A 129 5.55 5.69 -5.00
C GLU A 129 6.66 6.69 -4.74
N GLU A 130 6.97 7.59 -5.68
CA GLU A 130 8.02 8.60 -5.56
C GLU A 130 7.53 9.86 -4.81
N CYS A 131 8.43 10.53 -4.08
CA CYS A 131 8.13 11.85 -3.53
C CYS A 131 7.95 12.80 -4.71
N LYS A 132 6.75 13.32 -4.93
CA LYS A 132 6.48 14.21 -6.05
C LYS A 132 7.17 15.55 -5.85
N ALA A 133 8.28 15.77 -6.54
CA ALA A 133 8.76 17.10 -6.84
C ALA A 133 7.90 17.66 -7.98
N THR A 134 7.33 18.86 -7.79
CA THR A 134 6.54 19.49 -8.85
C THR A 134 7.42 20.50 -9.60
N ASP A 135 7.60 20.27 -10.90
CA ASP A 135 8.21 21.25 -11.80
C ASP A 135 7.10 22.06 -12.48
N ILE A 136 7.10 23.38 -12.29
CA ILE A 136 6.06 24.27 -12.82
C ILE A 136 6.69 25.22 -13.84
N ALA A 137 6.19 25.20 -15.07
CA ALA A 137 6.59 26.13 -16.12
C ALA A 137 5.47 27.16 -16.37
N PHE A 138 5.83 28.44 -16.43
CA PHE A 138 4.91 29.50 -16.83
C PHE A 138 5.28 30.01 -18.22
N LEU A 139 4.33 29.96 -19.15
CA LEU A 139 4.40 30.61 -20.45
C LEU A 139 3.57 31.89 -20.39
N LEU A 140 4.23 33.03 -20.62
CA LEU A 140 3.59 34.35 -20.57
C LEU A 140 3.45 34.91 -21.98
N ASP A 141 2.21 35.24 -22.36
CA ASP A 141 1.89 35.92 -23.61
C ASP A 141 2.44 37.35 -23.60
N GLY A 142 3.47 37.60 -24.40
CA GLY A 142 4.09 38.91 -24.64
C GLY A 142 3.69 39.53 -25.98
N SER A 143 2.66 39.01 -26.65
CA SER A 143 2.22 39.51 -27.95
C SER A 143 1.69 40.95 -27.87
N GLY A 144 1.64 41.64 -29.01
CA GLY A 144 1.24 43.05 -29.10
C GLY A 144 -0.23 43.33 -28.75
N SER A 145 -1.07 42.30 -28.60
CA SER A 145 -2.45 42.41 -28.12
C SER A 145 -2.55 42.58 -26.60
N VAL A 146 -1.48 42.25 -25.86
CA VAL A 146 -1.43 42.37 -24.41
C VAL A 146 -0.88 43.75 -24.04
N GLY A 147 -1.73 44.57 -23.42
CA GLY A 147 -1.33 45.88 -22.93
C GLY A 147 -0.25 45.78 -21.84
N ARG A 148 0.59 46.82 -21.71
CA ARG A 148 1.67 46.86 -20.70
C ARG A 148 1.18 46.58 -19.28
N ASP A 149 0.03 47.12 -18.90
CA ASP A 149 -0.55 46.94 -17.56
C ASP A 149 -1.05 45.50 -17.34
N GLN A 150 -1.60 44.87 -18.37
CA GLN A 150 -2.02 43.47 -18.35
C GLN A 150 -0.80 42.55 -18.21
N PHE A 151 0.26 42.80 -18.99
CA PHE A 151 1.51 42.05 -18.88
C PHE A 151 2.17 42.23 -17.50
N SER A 152 2.10 43.42 -16.92
CA SER A 152 2.55 43.68 -15.54
C SER A 152 1.75 42.87 -14.51
N THR A 153 0.44 42.77 -14.70
CA THR A 153 -0.45 41.96 -13.85
C THR A 153 -0.12 40.47 -13.92
N MET A 154 0.12 39.94 -15.13
CA MET A 154 0.54 38.54 -15.33
C MET A 154 1.86 38.24 -14.62
N LYS A 155 2.87 39.12 -14.76
CA LYS A 155 4.15 39.00 -14.04
C LYS A 155 3.95 39.05 -12.52
N LYS A 156 3.04 39.89 -12.02
CA LYS A 156 2.75 39.98 -10.59
C LYS A 156 2.12 38.70 -10.06
N PHE A 157 1.13 38.15 -10.76
CA PHE A 157 0.51 36.87 -10.42
C PHE A 157 1.55 35.75 -10.27
N VAL A 158 2.42 35.59 -11.29
CA VAL A 158 3.47 34.57 -11.26
C VAL A 158 4.43 34.78 -10.09
N LYS A 159 4.88 36.02 -9.84
CA LYS A 159 5.75 36.33 -8.69
C LYS A 159 5.10 35.98 -7.35
N ASP A 160 3.81 36.29 -7.18
CA ASP A 160 3.08 36.02 -5.94
C ASP A 160 2.84 34.52 -5.75
N LEU A 161 2.60 33.79 -6.83
CA LEU A 161 2.46 32.34 -6.82
C LEU A 161 3.79 31.64 -6.51
N ILE A 162 4.89 32.05 -7.16
CA ILE A 162 6.24 31.52 -6.88
C ILE A 162 6.62 31.74 -5.41
N ARG A 163 6.37 32.93 -4.85
CA ARG A 163 6.64 33.20 -3.42
C ARG A 163 5.89 32.28 -2.47
N LYS A 164 4.68 31.85 -2.84
CA LYS A 164 3.91 30.87 -2.07
C LYS A 164 4.47 29.45 -2.24
N LEU A 165 4.92 29.10 -3.44
CA LEU A 165 5.39 27.77 -3.80
C LEU A 165 6.85 27.47 -3.42
N LEU A 166 7.73 28.47 -3.34
CA LEU A 166 9.13 28.30 -2.90
C LEU A 166 9.29 27.78 -1.46
N LYS A 167 8.19 27.70 -0.70
CA LYS A 167 8.15 27.03 0.62
C LYS A 167 7.97 25.51 0.50
N GLN A 168 7.79 24.99 -0.71
CA GLN A 168 7.64 23.58 -1.04
C GLN A 168 8.67 23.27 -2.15
N ASN A 169 9.30 22.09 -2.15
CA ASN A 169 10.37 21.72 -3.10
C ASN A 169 9.89 21.70 -4.57
N THR A 170 9.80 22.90 -5.16
CA THR A 170 9.21 23.21 -6.46
C THR A 170 10.24 23.96 -7.28
N LYS A 171 10.60 23.44 -8.46
CA LYS A 171 11.44 24.19 -9.40
C LYS A 171 10.54 24.91 -10.39
N VAL A 172 10.92 26.14 -10.74
CA VAL A 172 10.12 27.00 -11.62
C VAL A 172 10.95 27.48 -12.79
N SER A 173 10.39 27.38 -14.00
CA SER A 173 10.95 27.96 -15.22
C SER A 173 10.00 28.99 -15.83
N LEU A 174 10.59 30.04 -16.41
CA LEU A 174 9.86 31.16 -17.01
C LEU A 174 10.39 31.41 -18.42
N THR A 175 9.52 31.28 -19.41
CA THR A 175 9.83 31.60 -20.82
C THR A 175 8.83 32.64 -21.33
N PRO A 176 9.28 33.84 -21.74
CA PRO A 176 8.46 34.79 -22.49
C PRO A 176 8.22 34.25 -23.91
N SER A 177 6.99 34.36 -24.42
CA SER A 177 6.68 34.14 -25.85
C SER A 177 6.54 35.46 -26.60
#